data_AF-A0A2X4RC15-F1
#
_entry.id   AF-A0A2X4RC15-F1
#
_cell.length_a   1.000
_cell.length_b   1.000
_cell.length_c   1.000
_cell.angle_alpha   90.00
_cell.angle_beta   90.00
_cell.angle_gamma   90.00
#
_symmetry.space_group_name_H-M   'P 1'
#
loop_
_entity.id
_entity.type
_entity.pdbx_description
1 polymer ?
#
loop_
_entity_poly.entity_id
_entity_poly.type
_entity_poly.pdbx_seq_one_letter_code
_entity_poly.pdbx_strand_id
1 'polypeptide(L)'
;MHRNLSGQTIQQKKNSEEQQRRRASIKERFPKTVTFHTYEDIVEKIAKQQFKIKKAFELAEEQIREVEIKSLAITYYVYISGNKEKSRILRKIYRNVTKKTMTLDKLLKLLDKNYPFKEKKWDREILLDYLFFREKGDIK
;
A
#
# COMPACT_ATOMS: atom_id res chain seq x y z
N MET A 1 2.64 -35.57 19.46
CA MET A 1 1.71 -35.13 20.53
C MET A 1 2.28 -33.87 21.17
N HIS A 2 1.61 -32.73 20.99
CA HIS A 2 1.97 -31.44 21.57
C HIS A 2 1.75 -31.46 23.10
N ARG A 3 2.76 -31.11 23.90
CA ARG A 3 2.62 -30.84 25.34
C ARG A 3 3.09 -29.41 25.63
N ASN A 4 2.12 -28.54 25.88
CA ASN A 4 2.16 -27.29 26.66
C ASN A 4 3.54 -26.70 26.98
N LEU A 5 3.99 -25.71 26.19
CA LEU A 5 5.01 -24.73 26.59
C LEU A 5 4.37 -23.72 27.55
N SER A 6 4.02 -24.18 28.75
CA SER A 6 3.39 -23.36 29.78
C SER A 6 4.44 -22.70 30.68
N GLY A 7 4.42 -21.38 30.72
CA GLY A 7 4.80 -20.62 31.90
C GLY A 7 6.03 -19.76 31.70
N GLN A 8 5.80 -18.47 31.43
CA GLN A 8 6.78 -17.44 31.73
C GLN A 8 7.24 -17.59 33.19
N THR A 9 8.54 -17.57 33.43
CA THR A 9 9.12 -17.63 34.77
C THR A 9 8.55 -16.49 35.62
N ILE A 10 8.46 -16.65 36.95
CA ILE A 10 7.97 -15.61 37.86
C ILE A 10 8.70 -14.27 37.64
N GLN A 11 10.00 -14.31 37.33
CA GLN A 11 10.81 -13.14 36.97
C GLN A 11 10.33 -12.45 35.68
N GLN A 12 9.94 -13.22 34.67
CA GLN A 12 9.44 -12.71 33.39
C GLN A 12 8.06 -12.06 33.54
N LYS A 13 7.18 -12.63 34.40
CA LYS A 13 5.89 -12.03 34.75
C LYS A 13 6.07 -10.70 35.49
N LYS A 14 6.95 -10.66 36.50
CA LYS A 14 7.28 -9.44 37.24
C LYS A 14 7.85 -8.34 36.32
N ASN A 15 8.75 -8.72 35.42
CA ASN A 15 9.30 -7.77 34.43
C ASN A 15 8.23 -7.24 33.47
N SER A 16 7.28 -8.08 33.04
CA SER A 16 6.16 -7.66 32.19
C SER A 16 5.23 -6.69 32.91
N GLU A 17 4.86 -7.00 34.15
CA GLU A 17 4.02 -6.14 34.99
C GLU A 17 4.70 -4.81 35.28
N GLU A 18 6.00 -4.81 35.58
CA GLU A 18 6.76 -3.60 35.84
C GLU A 18 6.91 -2.74 34.56
N GLN A 19 7.12 -3.36 33.40
CA GLN A 19 7.11 -2.64 32.12
C GLN A 19 5.74 -2.03 31.83
N GLN A 20 4.64 -2.73 32.13
CA GLN A 20 3.29 -2.19 31.96
C GLN A 20 3.04 -0.99 32.89
N ARG A 21 3.46 -1.07 34.16
CA ARG A 21 3.35 0.05 35.12
C ARG A 21 4.18 1.26 34.67
N ARG A 22 5.40 1.05 34.19
CA ARG A 22 6.24 2.13 33.64
C ARG A 22 5.58 2.79 32.41
N ARG A 23 4.99 2.01 31.50
CA ARG A 23 4.27 2.53 30.33
C ARG A 23 3.03 3.34 30.72
N ALA A 24 2.26 2.88 31.71
CA ALA A 24 1.10 3.60 32.22
C ALA A 24 1.51 4.95 32.87
N SER A 25 2.54 4.94 33.72
CA SER A 25 3.07 6.15 34.37
C SER A 25 3.60 7.17 33.36
N ILE A 26 4.28 6.73 32.30
CA ILE A 26 4.75 7.61 31.22
C ILE A 26 3.54 8.21 30.47
N LYS A 27 2.52 7.41 30.15
CA LYS A 27 1.30 7.88 29.46
C LYS A 27 0.53 8.92 30.28
N GLU A 28 0.50 8.76 31.60
CA GLU A 28 -0.12 9.69 32.54
C GLU A 28 0.67 11.00 32.68
N ARG A 29 2.01 10.92 32.80
CA ARG A 29 2.89 12.11 32.90
C ARG A 29 3.03 12.88 31.61
N PHE A 30 2.88 12.21 30.47
CA PHE A 30 3.14 12.78 29.13
C PHE A 30 1.97 12.51 28.17
N PRO A 31 0.75 13.03 28.48
CA PRO A 31 -0.46 12.73 27.69
C PRO A 31 -0.38 13.27 26.25
N LYS A 32 0.47 14.26 25.99
CA LYS A 32 0.68 14.88 24.66
C LYS A 32 1.99 14.48 23.97
N THR A 33 2.91 13.78 24.67
CA THR A 33 4.28 13.50 24.20
C THR A 33 4.56 12.01 23.98
N VAL A 34 3.64 11.10 24.31
CA VAL A 34 3.54 9.80 23.61
C VAL A 34 2.74 9.99 22.31
N THR A 35 3.06 11.05 21.58
CA THR A 35 2.79 11.11 20.15
C THR A 35 3.85 10.25 19.50
N PHE A 36 3.69 8.92 19.57
CA PHE A 36 3.92 8.17 18.34
C PHE A 36 3.07 8.93 17.34
N HIS A 37 3.70 9.63 16.39
CA HIS A 37 2.99 10.13 15.23
C HIS A 37 2.05 9.00 14.83
N THR A 38 0.75 9.27 14.84
CA THR A 38 -0.28 8.34 14.43
C THR A 38 -0.03 8.08 12.96
N TYR A 39 0.97 7.25 12.69
CA TYR A 39 1.15 6.59 11.43
C TYR A 39 -0.15 5.80 11.30
N GLU A 40 -1.01 6.29 10.42
CA GLU A 40 -2.16 5.58 9.88
C GLU A 40 -1.84 4.08 9.84
N ASP A 41 -2.68 3.26 10.47
CA ASP A 41 -2.41 1.85 10.70
C ASP A 41 -1.97 1.22 9.37
N ILE A 42 -0.96 0.36 9.40
CA ILE A 42 -0.47 -0.33 8.20
C ILE A 42 -1.67 -1.03 7.52
N VAL A 43 -2.61 -1.54 8.31
CA VAL A 43 -3.87 -2.11 7.83
C VAL A 43 -4.71 -1.09 7.05
N GLU A 44 -4.88 0.13 7.57
CA GLU A 44 -5.62 1.20 6.90
C GLU A 44 -4.92 1.66 5.61
N LYS A 45 -3.59 1.75 5.60
CA LYS A 45 -2.80 2.08 4.41
C LYS A 45 -2.99 1.03 3.31
N ILE A 46 -2.93 -0.24 3.69
CA ILE A 46 -3.16 -1.35 2.76
C ILE A 46 -4.60 -1.31 2.25
N ALA A 47 -5.60 -1.08 3.10
CA ALA A 47 -7.01 -1.00 2.69
C ALA A 47 -7.27 0.15 1.71
N LYS A 48 -6.72 1.35 1.96
CA LYS A 48 -6.78 2.49 1.03
C LYS A 48 -6.14 2.15 -0.31
N GLN A 49 -5.04 1.40 -0.29
CA GLN A 49 -4.36 0.96 -1.50
C GLN A 49 -5.15 -0.10 -2.27
N GLN A 50 -5.77 -1.06 -1.57
CA GLN A 50 -6.68 -2.05 -2.18
C GLN A 50 -7.82 -1.37 -2.92
N PHE A 51 -8.47 -0.37 -2.31
CA PHE A 51 -9.55 0.38 -2.95
C PHE A 51 -9.08 1.06 -4.25
N LYS A 52 -7.91 1.70 -4.23
CA LYS A 52 -7.33 2.36 -5.41
C LYS A 52 -6.99 1.38 -6.52
N ILE A 53 -6.41 0.23 -6.16
CA ILE A 53 -6.08 -0.84 -7.11
C ILE A 53 -7.35 -1.40 -7.74
N LYS A 54 -8.35 -1.73 -6.90
CA LYS A 54 -9.66 -2.21 -7.37
C LYS A 54 -10.29 -1.25 -8.39
N LYS A 55 -10.30 0.05 -8.09
CA LYS A 55 -10.81 1.09 -9.01
C LYS A 55 -10.02 1.16 -10.33
N ALA A 56 -8.71 0.93 -10.31
CA ALA A 56 -7.91 0.93 -11.53
C ALA A 56 -8.26 -0.27 -12.43
N PHE A 57 -8.46 -1.46 -11.85
CA PHE A 57 -8.88 -2.64 -12.59
C PHE A 57 -10.33 -2.54 -13.09
N GLU A 58 -11.24 -1.99 -12.28
CA GLU A 58 -12.62 -1.69 -12.71
C GLU A 58 -12.63 -0.76 -13.94
N LEU A 59 -11.78 0.27 -13.95
CA LEU A 59 -11.67 1.21 -15.08
C LEU A 59 -11.01 0.59 -16.31
N ALA A 60 -10.12 -0.38 -16.12
CA ALA A 60 -9.54 -1.15 -17.21
C ALA A 60 -10.47 -2.26 -17.72
N GLU A 61 -11.68 -2.41 -17.15
CA GLU A 61 -12.63 -3.48 -17.46
C GLU A 61 -12.01 -4.88 -17.30
N GLU A 62 -11.18 -5.05 -16.28
CA GLU A 62 -10.50 -6.31 -15.95
C GLU A 62 -11.05 -6.91 -14.66
N GLN A 63 -11.31 -8.22 -14.69
CA GLN A 63 -11.66 -8.97 -13.49
C GLN A 63 -10.40 -9.46 -12.80
N ILE A 64 -10.26 -9.13 -11.52
CA ILE A 64 -9.14 -9.54 -10.68
C ILE A 64 -9.67 -10.06 -9.34
N ARG A 65 -9.05 -11.11 -8.81
CA ARG A 65 -9.50 -11.72 -7.55
C ARG A 65 -9.14 -10.81 -6.38
N GLU A 66 -9.98 -10.79 -5.33
CA GLU A 66 -9.72 -9.96 -4.15
C GLU A 66 -8.39 -10.29 -3.46
N VAL A 67 -8.00 -11.57 -3.48
CA VAL A 67 -6.71 -12.05 -2.95
C VAL A 67 -5.53 -11.44 -3.70
N GLU A 68 -5.65 -11.26 -5.02
CA GLU A 68 -4.63 -10.64 -5.87
C GLU A 68 -4.57 -9.12 -5.63
N ILE A 69 -5.73 -8.45 -5.48
CA ILE A 69 -5.78 -7.03 -5.09
C ILE A 69 -5.07 -6.81 -3.76
N LYS A 70 -5.34 -7.66 -2.76
CA LYS A 70 -4.70 -7.61 -1.44
C LYS A 70 -3.19 -7.81 -1.54
N SER A 71 -2.76 -8.78 -2.33
CA SER A 71 -1.34 -9.07 -2.56
C SER A 71 -0.65 -7.88 -3.25
N LEU A 72 -1.24 -7.31 -4.30
CA LEU A 72 -0.71 -6.13 -4.99
C LEU A 72 -0.64 -4.90 -4.08
N ALA A 73 -1.63 -4.69 -3.21
CA ALA A 73 -1.62 -3.59 -2.25
C ALA A 73 -0.48 -3.70 -1.23
N ILE A 74 -0.20 -4.92 -0.77
CA ILE A 74 0.94 -5.21 0.11
C ILE A 74 2.25 -5.00 -0.66
N THR A 75 2.38 -5.55 -1.86
CA THR A 75 3.57 -5.38 -2.71
C THR A 75 3.86 -3.90 -3.00
N TYR A 76 2.83 -3.10 -3.27
CA TYR A 76 2.96 -1.66 -3.45
C TYR A 76 3.51 -0.98 -2.20
N TYR A 77 2.98 -1.33 -1.02
CA TYR A 77 3.44 -0.77 0.25
C TYR A 77 4.90 -1.13 0.55
N VAL A 78 5.27 -2.40 0.34
CA VAL A 78 6.60 -2.93 0.67
C VAL A 78 7.67 -2.50 -0.32
N TYR A 79 7.42 -2.63 -1.63
CA TYR A 79 8.48 -2.57 -2.65
C TYR A 79 8.48 -1.29 -3.49
N ILE A 80 7.33 -0.65 -3.68
CA ILE A 80 7.21 0.47 -4.63
C ILE A 80 7.49 1.81 -3.98
N SER A 81 7.48 1.88 -2.65
CA SER A 81 7.96 3.06 -1.91
C SER A 81 9.43 3.39 -2.25
N GLY A 82 10.24 2.40 -2.63
CA GLY A 82 11.65 2.56 -3.01
C GLY A 82 11.90 3.08 -4.44
N ASN A 83 11.01 2.80 -5.40
CA ASN A 83 11.14 3.28 -6.78
C ASN A 83 10.30 4.56 -6.99
N LYS A 84 10.97 5.72 -6.89
CA LYS A 84 10.33 7.04 -6.93
C LYS A 84 9.52 7.28 -8.21
N GLU A 85 9.99 6.80 -9.35
CA GLU A 85 9.38 7.03 -10.65
C GLU A 85 8.12 6.19 -10.84
N LYS A 86 8.21 4.87 -10.63
CA LYS A 86 7.04 3.98 -10.60
C LYS A 86 5.98 4.45 -9.61
N SER A 87 6.41 4.81 -8.39
CA SER A 87 5.53 5.32 -7.35
C SER A 87 4.79 6.59 -7.78
N ARG A 88 5.45 7.48 -8.52
CA ARG A 88 4.86 8.72 -9.02
C ARG A 88 3.78 8.43 -10.07
N ILE A 89 4.05 7.54 -11.01
CA ILE A 89 3.11 7.15 -12.07
C ILE A 89 1.89 6.45 -11.46
N LEU A 90 2.10 5.47 -10.59
CA LEU A 90 1.02 4.75 -9.91
C LEU A 90 0.15 5.68 -9.05
N ARG A 91 0.75 6.60 -8.31
CA ARG A 91 -0.01 7.63 -7.58
C ARG A 91 -0.87 8.48 -8.52
N LYS A 92 -0.37 8.81 -9.72
CA LYS A 92 -1.13 9.58 -10.70
C LYS A 92 -2.29 8.77 -11.27
N ILE A 93 -2.05 7.51 -11.64
CA ILE A 93 -3.09 6.57 -12.09
C ILE A 93 -4.19 6.50 -11.03
N TYR A 94 -3.83 6.13 -9.80
CA TYR A 94 -4.77 5.95 -8.70
C TYR A 94 -5.56 7.21 -8.35
N ARG A 95 -4.95 8.40 -8.40
CA ARG A 95 -5.66 9.67 -8.15
C ARG A 95 -6.66 10.02 -9.25
N ASN A 96 -6.42 9.57 -10.48
CA ASN A 96 -7.28 9.84 -11.62
C ASN A 96 -8.44 8.84 -11.71
N VAL A 97 -8.21 7.56 -11.48
CA VAL A 97 -9.27 6.52 -11.51
C VAL A 97 -10.31 6.70 -10.40
N THR A 98 -9.98 7.40 -9.31
CA THR A 98 -10.95 7.75 -8.27
C THR A 98 -11.91 8.88 -8.66
N LYS A 99 -11.71 9.54 -9.82
CA LYS A 99 -12.58 10.61 -10.29
C LYS A 99 -13.73 10.05 -11.12
N LYS A 100 -14.97 10.45 -10.81
CA LYS A 100 -16.19 9.97 -11.49
C LYS A 100 -16.22 10.16 -13.01
N THR A 101 -15.50 11.15 -13.55
CA THR A 101 -15.51 11.50 -14.99
C THR A 101 -14.37 10.88 -15.81
N MET A 102 -13.53 10.07 -15.16
CA MET A 102 -12.37 9.44 -15.78
C MET A 102 -12.79 8.19 -16.57
N THR A 103 -12.35 8.10 -17.82
CA THR A 103 -12.47 6.91 -18.67
C THR A 103 -11.08 6.36 -18.97
N LEU A 104 -11.00 5.10 -19.43
CA LEU A 104 -9.73 4.48 -19.82
C LEU A 104 -8.98 5.33 -20.86
N ASP A 105 -9.64 5.72 -21.95
CA ASP A 105 -9.05 6.58 -22.99
C ASP A 105 -8.50 7.90 -22.46
N LYS A 106 -9.23 8.57 -21.57
CA LYS A 106 -8.78 9.83 -20.96
C LYS A 106 -7.57 9.60 -20.07
N LEU A 107 -7.54 8.48 -19.34
CA LEU A 107 -6.40 8.12 -18.51
C LEU A 107 -5.17 7.84 -19.38
N LEU A 108 -5.29 7.03 -20.44
CA LEU A 108 -4.19 6.70 -21.34
C LEU A 108 -3.62 7.96 -22.01
N LYS A 109 -4.48 8.84 -22.56
CA LYS A 109 -4.04 10.13 -23.12
C LYS A 109 -3.31 11.03 -22.11
N LEU A 110 -3.76 11.03 -20.85
CA LEU A 110 -3.10 11.77 -19.78
C LEU A 110 -1.76 11.15 -19.39
N LEU A 111 -1.63 9.84 -19.43
CA LEU A 111 -0.37 9.15 -19.15
C LEU A 111 0.63 9.38 -20.29
N ASP A 112 0.22 9.25 -21.55
CA ASP A 112 1.04 9.59 -22.72
C ASP A 112 1.63 11.00 -22.65
N LYS A 113 0.81 11.98 -22.24
CA LYS A 113 1.26 13.37 -22.14
C LYS A 113 2.29 13.59 -21.02
N ASN A 114 2.15 12.90 -19.90
CA ASN A 114 2.92 13.20 -18.68
C ASN A 114 4.07 12.22 -18.42
N TYR A 115 4.00 11.01 -18.97
CA TYR A 115 4.91 9.90 -18.76
C TYR A 115 5.07 9.06 -20.05
N PRO A 116 5.56 9.65 -21.15
CA PRO A 116 5.69 8.94 -22.41
C PRO A 116 6.71 7.80 -22.32
N PHE A 117 6.42 6.65 -22.94
CA PHE A 117 7.44 5.62 -23.17
C PHE A 117 8.33 6.01 -24.37
N LYS A 118 9.58 5.51 -24.39
CA LYS A 118 10.56 5.82 -25.45
C LYS A 118 10.05 5.46 -26.86
N GLU A 119 9.34 4.34 -26.95
CA GLU A 119 9.03 3.68 -28.23
C GLU A 119 7.55 3.32 -28.37
N LYS A 120 6.77 3.44 -27.30
CA LYS A 120 5.37 3.00 -27.25
C LYS A 120 4.47 4.09 -26.67
N LYS A 121 3.17 3.99 -26.92
CA LYS A 121 2.15 4.77 -26.23
C LYS A 121 1.53 3.93 -25.12
N TRP A 122 0.94 4.57 -24.13
CA TRP A 122 0.10 3.90 -23.16
C TRP A 122 -1.09 3.27 -23.86
N ASP A 123 -1.17 1.96 -23.80
CA ASP A 123 -2.34 1.18 -24.13
C ASP A 123 -2.83 0.41 -22.89
N ARG A 124 -3.90 -0.38 -23.07
CA ARG A 124 -4.47 -1.21 -21.99
C ARG A 124 -3.44 -2.21 -21.47
N GLU A 125 -2.67 -2.87 -22.35
CA GLU A 125 -1.72 -3.92 -21.96
C GLU A 125 -0.58 -3.35 -21.12
N ILE A 126 0.01 -2.25 -21.57
CA ILE A 126 1.08 -1.55 -20.86
C ILE A 126 0.57 -1.02 -19.51
N LEU A 127 -0.67 -0.50 -19.46
CA LEU A 127 -1.30 -0.10 -18.20
C LEU A 127 -1.42 -1.28 -17.23
N LEU A 128 -1.86 -2.44 -17.71
CA LEU A 128 -2.01 -3.64 -16.88
C LEU A 128 -0.67 -4.19 -16.42
N ASP A 129 0.32 -4.26 -17.31
CA ASP A 129 1.69 -4.65 -16.94
C ASP A 129 2.25 -3.74 -15.85
N TYR A 130 1.96 -2.43 -15.92
CA TYR A 130 2.34 -1.48 -14.88
C TYR A 130 1.61 -1.71 -13.55
N LEU A 131 0.31 -2.01 -13.60
CA LEU A 131 -0.50 -2.31 -12.41
C LEU A 131 -0.14 -3.65 -11.75
N PHE A 132 0.28 -4.63 -12.55
CA PHE A 132 0.74 -5.94 -12.09
C PHE A 132 2.24 -5.99 -11.76
N PHE A 133 2.98 -4.90 -11.98
CA PHE A 133 4.43 -4.85 -11.80
C PHE A 133 5.20 -5.86 -12.66
N ARG A 134 4.65 -6.19 -13.83
CA ARG A 134 5.24 -7.08 -14.85
C ARG A 134 6.09 -6.24 -15.79
N GLU A 135 7.20 -5.70 -15.30
CA GLU A 135 7.96 -4.76 -16.11
C GLU A 135 8.65 -5.44 -17.31
N LYS A 136 8.53 -4.84 -18.51
CA LYS A 136 9.26 -5.21 -19.72
C LYS A 136 9.91 -4.03 -20.49
N GLY A 137 9.93 -2.80 -19.96
CA GLY A 137 10.55 -1.68 -20.69
C GLY A 137 10.79 -0.40 -19.88
N ASP A 138 11.72 0.40 -20.38
CA ASP A 138 12.19 1.66 -19.76
C ASP A 138 11.24 2.84 -20.03
N ILE A 139 10.86 3.56 -18.97
CA ILE A 139 10.18 4.87 -19.05
C ILE A 139 11.23 5.98 -19.10
N LYS A 140 10.90 7.10 -19.76
CA LYS A 140 11.77 8.28 -19.91
C LYS A 140 11.36 9.42 -18.98
#